data_AF-A0A3B9SFY7-F1
#
_entry.id   AF-A0A3B9SFY7-F1
#
_cell.length_a   1.000
_cell.length_b   1.000
_cell.length_c   1.000
_cell.angle_alpha   90.00
_cell.angle_beta   90.00
_cell.angle_gamma   90.00
#
_symmetry.space_group_name_H-M   'P 1'
#
loop_
_entity.id
_entity.type
_entity.pdbx_description
1 polymer ?
#
loop_
_entity_poly.entity_id
_entity_poly.type
_entity_poly.pdbx_seq_one_letter_code
_entity_poly.pdbx_strand_id
1 'polypeptide(L)'
;MNRAERRRAAKEEAKKDTIYTLNREQFETMKMEIAKRTVVHSFVKMFGLSLMALRDEYGFGGKRLKVFAAKVMNLLDSFDKGYISFDDLEQTIKEETGFTFIDDHGKMVAKL
;
A
#
# COMPACT_ATOMS: atom_id res chain seq x y z
N MET A 1 37.64 26.62 3.57
CA MET A 1 36.59 26.52 2.54
C MET A 1 36.99 27.37 1.34
N ASN A 2 37.28 26.74 0.22
CA ASN A 2 37.76 27.39 -1.01
C ASN A 2 36.58 28.03 -1.80
N ARG A 3 36.82 29.03 -2.65
CA ARG A 3 35.77 29.75 -3.42
C ARG A 3 34.93 28.82 -4.29
N ALA A 4 35.54 27.74 -4.79
CA ALA A 4 34.87 26.69 -5.56
C ALA A 4 33.87 25.89 -4.71
N GLU A 5 34.21 25.59 -3.45
CA GLU A 5 33.32 24.88 -2.51
C GLU A 5 32.13 25.74 -2.12
N ARG A 6 32.33 27.03 -1.86
CA ARG A 6 31.23 27.99 -1.57
C ARG A 6 30.23 28.08 -2.73
N ARG A 7 30.71 28.06 -3.98
CA ARG A 7 29.84 28.07 -5.18
C ARG A 7 29.08 26.75 -5.38
N ARG A 8 29.68 25.61 -5.00
CA ARG A 8 29.01 24.30 -5.05
C ARG A 8 27.92 24.20 -3.98
N ALA A 9 28.24 24.58 -2.74
CA ALA A 9 27.27 24.62 -1.65
C ALA A 9 26.08 25.55 -1.97
N ALA A 10 26.34 26.75 -2.49
CA ALA A 10 25.27 27.68 -2.90
C ALA A 10 24.41 27.14 -4.07
N LYS A 11 24.99 26.39 -5.00
CA LYS A 11 24.22 25.73 -6.09
C LYS A 11 23.40 24.53 -5.58
N GLU A 12 23.89 23.81 -4.59
CA GLU A 12 23.16 22.70 -3.97
C GLU A 12 22.03 23.20 -3.07
N GLU A 13 22.23 24.31 -2.35
CA GLU A 13 21.17 24.98 -1.59
C GLU A 13 20.10 25.57 -2.51
N ALA A 14 20.48 26.24 -3.60
CA ALA A 14 19.54 26.79 -4.58
C ALA A 14 18.70 25.71 -5.31
N LYS A 15 19.17 24.46 -5.37
CA LYS A 15 18.42 23.31 -5.92
C LYS A 15 17.33 22.80 -4.99
N LYS A 16 17.42 23.03 -3.67
CA LYS A 16 16.45 22.52 -2.69
C LYS A 16 15.11 23.24 -2.78
N ASP A 17 15.15 24.55 -3.02
CA ASP A 17 13.97 25.42 -3.04
C ASP A 17 13.67 25.96 -4.45
N THR A 18 13.97 25.18 -5.49
CA THR A 18 13.64 25.59 -6.87
C THR A 18 12.13 25.58 -7.05
N ILE A 19 11.55 26.76 -7.26
CA ILE A 19 10.12 26.92 -7.54
C ILE A 19 9.87 26.54 -9.00
N TYR A 20 9.09 25.47 -9.22
CA TYR A 20 8.68 25.04 -10.56
C TYR A 20 7.29 25.57 -10.88
N THR A 21 7.11 26.19 -12.04
CA THR A 21 5.79 26.57 -12.56
C THR A 21 5.22 25.38 -13.34
N LEU A 22 4.13 24.78 -12.84
CA LEU A 22 3.47 23.64 -13.46
C LEU A 22 2.10 24.06 -14.02
N ASN A 23 1.73 23.55 -15.20
CA ASN A 23 0.35 23.65 -15.68
C ASN A 23 -0.57 22.76 -14.81
N ARG A 24 -1.85 23.13 -14.64
CA ARG A 24 -2.84 22.37 -13.87
C ARG A 24 -2.95 20.93 -14.35
N GLU A 25 -2.95 20.69 -15.66
CA GLU A 25 -3.01 19.33 -16.22
C GLU A 25 -1.81 18.48 -15.79
N GLN A 26 -0.60 19.04 -15.86
CA GLN A 26 0.63 18.36 -15.44
C GLN A 26 0.61 18.02 -13.94
N PHE A 27 0.08 18.93 -13.13
CA PHE A 27 -0.06 18.73 -11.70
C PHE A 27 -1.05 17.60 -11.37
N GLU A 28 -2.19 17.54 -12.06
CA GLU A 28 -3.17 16.47 -11.87
C GLU A 28 -2.66 15.11 -12.38
N THR A 29 -1.95 15.06 -13.51
CA THR A 29 -1.29 13.83 -13.97
C THR A 29 -0.27 13.34 -12.94
N MET A 30 0.56 14.24 -12.42
CA MET A 30 1.56 13.90 -11.41
C MET A 30 0.93 13.36 -10.12
N LYS A 31 -0.16 13.99 -9.64
CA LYS A 31 -0.93 13.47 -8.49
C LYS A 31 -1.47 12.06 -8.74
N MET A 32 -2.09 11.84 -9.90
CA MET A 32 -2.66 10.53 -10.24
C MET A 32 -1.58 9.45 -10.30
N GLU A 33 -0.42 9.75 -10.89
CA GLU A 33 0.71 8.82 -10.93
C GLU A 33 1.25 8.49 -9.54
N ILE A 34 1.42 9.52 -8.69
CA ILE A 34 1.85 9.34 -7.29
C ILE A 34 0.83 8.49 -6.53
N ALA A 35 -0.46 8.78 -6.68
CA ALA A 35 -1.54 8.05 -6.03
C ALA A 35 -1.55 6.58 -6.46
N LYS A 36 -1.54 6.31 -7.77
CA LYS A 36 -1.47 4.94 -8.31
C LYS A 36 -0.26 4.18 -7.79
N ARG A 37 0.92 4.82 -7.81
CA ARG A 37 2.15 4.20 -7.32
C ARG A 37 2.07 3.88 -5.83
N THR A 38 1.51 4.79 -5.03
CA THR A 38 1.34 4.60 -3.59
C THR A 38 0.39 3.45 -3.30
N VAL A 39 -0.74 3.36 -4.00
CA VAL A 39 -1.72 2.28 -3.85
C VAL A 39 -1.07 0.92 -4.15
N VAL A 40 -0.38 0.79 -5.28
CA VAL A 40 0.32 -0.46 -5.65
C VAL A 40 1.37 -0.82 -4.60
N HIS A 41 2.16 0.16 -4.14
CA HIS A 41 3.18 -0.10 -3.12
C HIS A 41 2.58 -0.56 -1.79
N SER A 42 1.49 0.08 -1.35
CA SER A 42 0.78 -0.29 -0.13
C SER A 42 0.18 -1.68 -0.22
N PHE A 43 -0.45 -2.01 -1.35
CA PHE A 43 -0.98 -3.35 -1.62
C PHE A 43 0.10 -4.42 -1.57
N VAL A 44 1.21 -4.22 -2.30
CA VAL A 44 2.34 -5.16 -2.32
C VAL A 44 2.95 -5.33 -0.93
N LYS A 45 3.07 -4.24 -0.15
CA LYS A 45 3.55 -4.32 1.24
C LYS A 45 2.62 -5.15 2.11
N MET A 46 1.33 -4.81 2.18
CA MET A 46 0.38 -5.53 3.03
C MET A 46 0.28 -7.01 2.64
N PHE A 47 0.13 -7.28 1.34
CA PHE A 47 -0.01 -8.64 0.85
C PHE A 47 1.29 -9.45 0.98
N GLY A 48 2.44 -8.83 0.71
CA GLY A 48 3.75 -9.46 0.87
C GLY A 48 4.03 -9.85 2.32
N LEU A 49 3.70 -8.97 3.28
CA LEU A 49 3.82 -9.27 4.72
C LEU A 49 2.94 -10.44 5.14
N SER A 50 1.70 -10.52 4.65
CA SER A 50 0.82 -11.67 4.91
C SER A 50 1.41 -12.98 4.36
N LEU A 51 1.99 -12.97 3.16
CA LEU A 51 2.65 -14.16 2.60
C LEU A 51 3.90 -14.57 3.39
N MET A 52 4.66 -13.61 3.92
CA MET A 52 5.79 -13.89 4.79
C MET A 52 5.32 -14.55 6.09
N ALA A 53 4.29 -14.03 6.74
CA ALA A 53 3.72 -14.65 7.94
C ALA A 53 3.25 -16.10 7.65
N LEU A 54 2.56 -16.34 6.54
CA LEU A 54 2.15 -17.69 6.11
C LEU A 54 3.34 -18.64 5.89
N ARG A 55 4.43 -18.12 5.32
CA ARG A 55 5.64 -18.91 5.10
C ARG A 55 6.34 -19.24 6.40
N ASP A 56 6.57 -18.24 7.24
CA ASP A 56 7.50 -18.31 8.37
C ASP A 56 6.82 -18.94 9.60
N GLU A 57 5.58 -18.55 9.90
CA GLU A 57 4.83 -19.08 11.06
C GLU A 57 4.07 -20.37 10.75
N TYR A 58 3.52 -20.49 9.54
CA TYR A 58 2.67 -21.62 9.14
C TYR A 58 3.37 -22.61 8.20
N GLY A 59 4.64 -22.38 7.85
CA GLY A 59 5.45 -23.29 7.04
C GLY A 59 4.99 -23.43 5.58
N PHE A 60 4.27 -22.44 5.04
CA PHE A 60 3.76 -22.55 3.67
C PHE A 60 4.91 -22.52 2.64
N GLY A 61 5.09 -23.65 1.94
CA GLY A 61 5.99 -23.72 0.78
C GLY A 61 5.42 -23.00 -0.45
N GLY A 62 6.28 -22.80 -1.47
CA GLY A 62 5.95 -21.98 -2.65
C GLY A 62 4.68 -22.41 -3.41
N LYS A 63 4.33 -23.70 -3.44
CA LYS A 63 3.06 -24.16 -4.05
C LYS A 63 1.84 -23.64 -3.29
N ARG A 64 1.85 -23.71 -1.95
CA ARG A 64 0.73 -23.26 -1.11
C ARG A 64 0.57 -21.74 -1.15
N LEU A 65 1.69 -21.01 -1.13
CA LEU A 65 1.68 -19.55 -1.29
C LEU A 65 1.09 -19.11 -2.63
N LYS A 66 1.44 -19.80 -3.73
CA LYS A 66 0.86 -19.52 -5.05
C LYS A 66 -0.66 -19.75 -5.08
N VAL A 67 -1.14 -20.84 -4.48
CA VAL A 67 -2.58 -21.13 -4.40
C VAL A 67 -3.30 -20.08 -3.56
N PHE A 68 -2.74 -19.72 -2.40
CA PHE A 68 -3.30 -18.65 -1.56
C PHE A 68 -3.36 -17.33 -2.33
N ALA A 69 -2.27 -16.95 -3.01
CA ALA A 69 -2.24 -15.71 -3.78
C ALA A 69 -3.23 -15.69 -4.93
N ALA A 70 -3.40 -16.79 -5.65
CA ALA A 70 -4.42 -16.90 -6.69
C ALA A 70 -5.84 -16.72 -6.12
N LYS A 71 -6.12 -17.29 -4.94
CA LYS A 71 -7.43 -17.11 -4.27
C LYS A 71 -7.68 -15.65 -3.88
N VAL A 72 -6.68 -14.97 -3.30
CA VAL A 72 -6.81 -13.55 -2.94
C VAL A 72 -7.03 -12.67 -4.18
N MET A 73 -6.33 -12.95 -5.29
CA MET A 73 -6.54 -12.22 -6.54
C MET A 73 -7.94 -12.44 -7.12
N ASN A 74 -8.49 -13.66 -7.02
CA ASN A 74 -9.87 -13.92 -7.46
C ASN A 74 -10.90 -13.18 -6.60
N LEU A 75 -10.67 -13.06 -5.28
CA LEU A 75 -11.53 -12.27 -4.40
C LEU A 75 -11.45 -10.78 -4.74
N LEU A 76 -10.25 -10.28 -5.05
CA LEU A 76 -10.07 -8.89 -5.50
C LEU A 76 -10.80 -8.63 -6.82
N ASP A 77 -10.73 -9.55 -7.79
CA ASP A 77 -11.47 -9.44 -9.04
C ASP A 77 -13.01 -9.45 -8.81
N SER A 78 -13.50 -10.26 -7.88
CA SER A 78 -14.91 -10.21 -7.47
C SER A 78 -15.30 -8.90 -6.80
N PHE A 79 -14.41 -8.34 -5.99
CA PHE A 79 -14.59 -7.03 -5.37
C PHE A 79 -14.64 -5.91 -6.43
N ASP A 80 -13.71 -5.92 -7.39
CA ASP A 80 -13.66 -4.93 -8.48
C ASP A 80 -14.89 -5.01 -9.39
N LYS A 81 -15.48 -6.21 -9.55
CA LYS A 81 -16.75 -6.43 -10.26
C LYS A 81 -17.99 -6.03 -9.44
N GLY A 82 -17.82 -5.65 -8.18
CA GLY A 82 -18.91 -5.26 -7.29
C GLY A 82 -19.73 -6.44 -6.76
N TYR A 83 -19.23 -7.67 -6.84
CA TYR A 83 -19.91 -8.84 -6.26
C TYR A 83 -19.71 -8.94 -4.75
N ILE A 84 -18.69 -8.26 -4.22
CA ILE A 84 -18.31 -8.24 -2.81
C ILE A 84 -18.04 -6.79 -2.44
N SER A 85 -18.60 -6.31 -1.33
CA SER A 85 -18.31 -5.00 -0.76
C SER A 85 -17.38 -5.09 0.46
N PHE A 86 -16.90 -3.94 0.93
CA PHE A 86 -16.08 -3.89 2.15
C PHE A 86 -16.87 -4.33 3.37
N ASP A 87 -18.15 -3.94 3.44
CA ASP A 87 -19.05 -4.31 4.53
C ASP A 87 -19.28 -5.82 4.54
N ASP A 88 -19.45 -6.44 3.35
CA ASP A 88 -19.62 -7.90 3.24
C ASP A 88 -18.37 -8.64 3.76
N LEU A 89 -17.17 -8.15 3.44
CA LEU A 89 -15.92 -8.75 3.93
C LEU A 89 -15.81 -8.66 5.45
N GLU A 90 -16.08 -7.49 6.02
CA GLU A 90 -15.97 -7.25 7.45
C GLU A 90 -17.01 -8.07 8.24
N GLN A 91 -18.25 -8.08 7.74
CA GLN A 91 -19.33 -8.84 8.35
C GLN A 91 -19.06 -10.35 8.26
N THR A 92 -18.66 -10.87 7.10
CA THR A 92 -18.37 -12.30 6.92
C THR A 92 -17.26 -12.76 7.87
N ILE A 93 -16.16 -12.01 7.96
CA ILE A 93 -15.05 -12.36 8.86
C ILE A 93 -15.49 -12.30 10.32
N LYS A 94 -16.26 -11.29 10.71
CA LYS A 94 -16.79 -11.16 12.07
C LYS A 94 -17.73 -12.31 12.43
N GLU A 95 -18.64 -12.67 11.53
CA GLU A 95 -19.61 -13.74 11.76
C GLU A 95 -18.95 -15.13 11.78
N GLU A 96 -18.00 -15.40 10.89
CA GLU A 96 -17.38 -16.72 10.76
C GLU A 96 -16.26 -16.98 11.77
N THR A 97 -15.54 -15.93 12.18
CA THR A 97 -14.33 -16.08 13.00
C THR A 97 -14.38 -15.31 14.31
N GLY A 98 -15.34 -14.40 14.49
CA GLY A 98 -15.37 -13.47 15.62
C GLY A 98 -14.32 -12.35 15.55
N PHE A 99 -13.49 -12.31 14.50
CA PHE A 99 -12.43 -11.33 14.33
C PHE A 99 -12.97 -10.02 13.75
N THR A 100 -12.52 -8.88 14.29
CA THR A 100 -12.83 -7.54 13.75
C THR A 100 -11.54 -6.80 13.42
N PHE A 101 -11.50 -6.18 12.24
CA PHE A 101 -10.35 -5.41 11.79
C PHE A 101 -10.21 -4.07 12.53
N ILE A 102 -11.33 -3.51 12.99
CA ILE A 102 -11.44 -2.19 13.63
C ILE A 102 -12.14 -2.35 14.98
N ASP A 103 -11.64 -1.69 16.03
CA ASP A 103 -12.33 -1.62 17.33
C ASP A 103 -13.48 -0.60 17.29
N ASP A 104 -14.32 -0.60 18.33
CA ASP A 104 -15.43 0.35 18.48
C ASP A 104 -14.98 1.84 18.50
N HIS A 105 -13.67 2.10 18.48
CA HIS A 105 -13.03 3.41 18.47
C HIS A 105 -12.29 3.74 17.17
N GLY A 106 -12.43 2.91 16.12
CA GLY A 106 -11.82 3.16 14.82
C GLY A 106 -10.34 2.79 14.70
N LYS A 107 -9.76 2.06 15.66
CA LYS A 107 -8.37 1.61 15.60
C LYS A 107 -8.26 0.21 15.03
N MET A 108 -7.24 -0.02 14.20
CA MET A 108 -6.92 -1.37 13.75
C MET A 108 -6.52 -2.24 14.95
N VAL A 109 -7.26 -3.33 15.16
CA VAL A 109 -7.00 -4.28 16.26
C VAL A 109 -6.36 -5.52 15.68
N ALA A 110 -5.07 -5.68 15.96
CA ALA A 110 -4.38 -6.96 15.84
C ALA A 110 -4.01 -7.40 17.25
N LYS A 111 -5.01 -7.77 18.05
CA LYS A 111 -4.79 -8.46 19.33
C LYS A 111 -5.16 -9.92 19.14
N LEU A 112 -4.14 -10.79 19.20
CA LEU A 112 -4.29 -12.22 19.43
C LEU A 112 -4.79 -12.46 20.87
#